data_AF-A0A2D5PCQ4-F1
#
_entry.id   AF-A0A2D5PCQ4-F1
#
_cell.length_a   1.000
_cell.length_b   1.000
_cell.length_c   1.000
_cell.angle_alpha   90.00
_cell.angle_beta   90.00
_cell.angle_gamma   90.00
#
_symmetry.space_group_name_H-M   'P 1'
#
loop_
_entity.id
_entity.type
_entity.pdbx_description
1 polymer ?
#
loop_
_entity_poly.entity_id
_entity_poly.type
_entity_poly.pdbx_seq_one_letter_code
_entity_poly.pdbx_strand_id
1 'polypeptide(L)'
;MSELERLIKRAKTTKVATTIRLPEDLDEFFNNLAIQLDISKQEAILIAIQEGVKEVDRQLEAEEQENSSFYILNTNKRYDKNDHINMINDGIAAAYYAPWKFNIDKIKQGDTVFLYENGVGIVAYGFGTGEVLKKEKDDNPEECHYQQLQDFTELETPVSAAQVKQILDRNLSFVRTMISIRDGQKILDHLTK
;
A
#
# COMPACT_ATOMS: atom_id res chain seq x y z
N MET A 1 -21.36 12.53 8.96
CA MET A 1 -20.70 11.73 10.01
C MET A 1 -20.98 12.38 11.35
N SER A 2 -21.48 11.61 12.30
CA SER A 2 -21.73 12.02 13.68
C SER A 2 -20.41 12.19 14.45
N GLU A 3 -20.39 13.11 15.41
CA GLU A 3 -19.25 13.32 16.32
C GLU A 3 -18.93 12.04 17.12
N LEU A 4 -19.95 11.25 17.44
CA LEU A 4 -19.83 9.95 18.08
C LEU A 4 -19.08 8.92 17.22
N GLU A 5 -19.34 8.92 15.90
CA GLU A 5 -18.66 8.03 14.95
C GLU A 5 -17.17 8.38 14.85
N ARG A 6 -16.83 9.67 14.87
CA ARG A 6 -15.43 10.14 14.91
C ARG A 6 -14.72 9.69 16.19
N LEU A 7 -15.38 9.80 17.34
CA LEU A 7 -14.83 9.38 18.64
C LEU A 7 -14.59 7.87 18.70
N ILE A 8 -15.55 7.06 18.24
CA ILE A 8 -15.40 5.60 18.18
C ILE A 8 -14.24 5.20 17.25
N LYS A 9 -14.10 5.85 16.08
CA LYS A 9 -12.98 5.59 15.16
C LYS A 9 -11.62 5.98 15.75
N ARG A 10 -11.57 7.09 16.50
CA ARG A 10 -10.37 7.56 17.22
C ARG A 10 -9.99 6.65 18.40
N ALA A 11 -10.95 5.97 19.01
CA ALA A 11 -10.71 5.00 20.10
C ALA A 11 -10.19 3.64 19.60
N LYS A 12 -10.55 3.23 18.38
CA LYS A 12 -10.09 1.97 17.77
C LYS A 12 -8.66 2.02 17.21
N THR A 13 -8.03 3.19 17.19
CA THR A 13 -6.66 3.33 16.66
C THR A 13 -5.66 3.06 17.78
N THR A 14 -4.96 1.93 17.69
CA THR A 14 -3.87 1.59 18.60
C THR A 14 -2.77 2.65 18.50
N LYS A 15 -2.44 3.29 19.61
CA LYS A 15 -1.34 4.26 19.70
C LYS A 15 -0.16 3.61 20.42
N VAL A 16 1.05 3.86 19.91
CA VAL A 16 2.30 3.44 20.54
C VAL A 16 3.01 4.69 21.05
N ALA A 17 3.47 4.67 22.30
CA ALA A 17 4.25 5.76 22.87
C ALA A 17 5.68 5.71 22.32
N THR A 18 6.15 6.83 21.77
CA THR A 18 7.49 6.98 21.21
C THR A 18 8.15 8.23 21.77
N THR A 19 9.37 8.10 22.28
CA THR A 19 10.16 9.23 22.79
C THR A 19 11.06 9.77 21.68
N ILE A 20 11.04 11.09 21.46
CA ILE A 20 11.87 11.78 20.47
C ILE A 20 12.67 12.88 21.20
N ARG A 21 13.94 13.07 20.82
CA ARG A 21 14.75 14.21 21.27
C ARG A 21 14.74 15.27 20.16
N LEU A 22 14.34 16.48 20.50
CA LEU A 22 14.29 17.60 19.56
C LEU A 22 15.47 18.55 19.82
N PRO A 23 16.07 19.12 18.76
CA PRO A 23 16.86 20.34 18.83
C PRO A 23 16.11 21.46 19.57
N GLU A 24 16.86 22.33 20.25
CA GLU A 24 16.29 23.40 21.10
C GLU A 24 15.44 24.39 20.29
N ASP A 25 15.89 24.76 19.10
CA ASP A 25 15.18 25.63 18.16
C ASP A 25 13.85 25.03 17.68
N LEU A 26 13.82 23.72 17.42
CA LEU A 26 12.59 23.02 17.06
C LEU A 26 11.62 22.91 18.25
N ASP A 27 12.12 22.68 19.47
CA ASP A 27 11.26 22.69 20.66
C ASP A 27 10.61 24.05 20.86
N GLU A 28 11.39 25.13 20.77
CA GLU A 28 10.88 26.50 20.87
C GLU A 28 9.83 26.81 19.79
N PHE A 29 10.11 26.45 18.54
CA PHE A 29 9.16 26.59 17.44
C PHE A 29 7.83 25.90 17.74
N PHE A 30 7.85 24.64 18.19
CA PHE A 30 6.62 23.91 18.50
C PHE A 30 5.88 24.43 19.73
N ASN A 31 6.59 24.94 20.74
CA ASN A 31 5.96 25.64 21.87
C ASN A 31 5.17 26.86 21.37
N ASN A 32 5.78 27.70 20.52
CA ASN A 32 5.13 28.90 19.98
C ASN A 32 3.94 28.55 19.07
N LEU A 33 4.10 27.54 18.21
CA LEU A 33 3.03 27.06 17.34
C LEU A 33 1.84 26.52 18.15
N ALA A 34 2.11 25.77 19.21
CA ALA A 34 1.07 25.23 20.10
C ALA A 34 0.25 26.34 20.76
N ILE A 35 0.91 27.42 21.22
CA ILE A 35 0.24 28.61 21.76
C ILE A 35 -0.64 29.28 20.70
N GLN A 36 -0.12 29.47 19.49
CA GLN A 36 -0.85 30.15 18.40
C GLN A 36 -2.09 29.38 17.96
N LEU A 37 -2.03 28.04 17.96
CA LEU A 37 -3.11 27.17 17.52
C LEU A 37 -4.04 26.71 18.66
N ASP A 38 -3.75 27.09 19.91
CA ASP A 38 -4.47 26.63 21.11
C ASP A 38 -4.56 25.10 21.23
N ILE A 39 -3.42 24.43 21.03
CA ILE A 39 -3.30 22.96 21.13
C ILE A 39 -2.12 22.57 22.01
N SER A 40 -2.00 21.30 22.37
CA SER A 40 -0.80 20.83 23.07
C SER A 40 0.42 20.78 22.15
N LYS A 41 1.62 20.95 22.71
CA LYS A 41 2.88 20.77 21.96
C LYS A 41 2.95 19.40 21.26
N GLN A 42 2.48 18.36 21.94
CA GLN A 42 2.45 17.00 21.40
C GLN A 42 1.53 16.90 20.18
N GLU A 43 0.40 17.60 20.18
CA GLU A 43 -0.49 17.66 19.01
C GLU A 43 0.13 18.44 17.86
N ALA A 44 0.79 19.58 18.13
CA ALA A 44 1.50 20.35 17.11
C ALA A 44 2.60 19.52 16.43
N ILE A 45 3.42 18.80 17.21
CA ILE A 45 4.44 17.87 16.70
C ILE A 45 3.80 16.74 15.89
N LEU A 46 2.72 16.14 16.40
CA LEU A 46 2.03 15.05 15.70
C LEU A 46 1.50 15.50 14.33
N ILE A 47 0.92 16.69 14.24
CA ILE A 47 0.44 17.27 12.97
C ILE A 47 1.61 17.44 12.00
N ALA A 48 2.72 18.03 12.45
CA ALA A 48 3.90 18.23 11.60
C ALA A 48 4.49 16.90 11.10
N ILE A 49 4.57 15.88 11.96
CA ILE A 49 5.00 14.53 11.58
C ILE A 49 4.02 13.93 10.56
N GLN A 50 2.71 14.07 10.76
CA GLN A 50 1.71 13.55 9.83
C GLN A 50 1.81 14.21 8.45
N GLU A 51 2.03 15.52 8.38
CA GLU A 51 2.24 16.22 7.11
C GLU A 51 3.58 15.84 6.47
N GLY A 52 4.65 15.72 7.27
CA GLY A 52 5.95 15.24 6.81
C GLY A 52 5.89 13.81 6.23
N VAL A 53 5.15 12.90 6.89
CA VAL A 53 4.93 11.53 6.39
C VAL A 53 4.19 11.55 5.05
N LYS A 54 3.14 12.38 4.90
CA LYS A 54 2.44 12.52 3.61
C LYS A 54 3.36 13.01 2.51
N GLU A 55 4.27 13.94 2.82
CA GLU A 55 5.22 14.45 1.84
C GLU A 55 6.28 13.42 1.46
N VAL A 56 6.86 12.72 2.44
CA VAL A 56 7.79 11.61 2.20
C VAL A 56 7.12 10.54 1.33
N ASP A 57 5.87 10.19 1.63
CA ASP A 57 5.09 9.23 0.85
C ASP A 57 4.90 9.69 -0.60
N ARG A 58 4.56 10.96 -0.83
CA ARG A 58 4.42 11.54 -2.18
C ARG A 58 5.71 11.47 -2.98
N GLN A 59 6.84 11.82 -2.36
CA GLN A 59 8.14 11.82 -3.04
C GLN A 59 8.58 10.39 -3.41
N LEU A 60 8.43 9.45 -2.48
CA LEU A 60 8.71 8.03 -2.75
C LEU A 60 7.83 7.48 -3.87
N GLU A 61 6.53 7.84 -3.90
CA GLU A 61 5.64 7.43 -4.98
C GLU A 61 6.03 8.05 -6.33
N ALA A 62 6.42 9.32 -6.36
CA ALA A 62 6.86 9.99 -7.58
C ALA A 62 8.14 9.35 -8.16
N GLU A 63 9.12 9.03 -7.31
CA GLU A 63 10.36 8.35 -7.72
C GLU A 63 10.11 6.95 -8.33
N GLU A 64 9.08 6.24 -7.86
CA GLU A 64 8.72 4.93 -8.40
C GLU A 64 7.78 4.99 -9.60
N GLN A 65 6.92 6.00 -9.69
CA GLN A 65 5.89 6.11 -10.75
C GLN A 65 6.42 6.67 -12.07
N GLU A 66 7.57 7.37 -12.09
CA GLU A 66 8.19 7.76 -13.36
C GLU A 66 8.55 6.51 -14.18
N ASN A 67 7.65 6.15 -15.12
CA ASN A 67 7.76 5.04 -16.07
C ASN A 67 7.73 3.62 -15.50
N SER A 68 7.10 3.37 -14.34
CA SER A 68 6.91 2.00 -13.85
C SER A 68 5.68 1.33 -14.50
N SER A 69 5.92 0.21 -15.17
CA SER A 69 4.91 -0.75 -15.65
C SER A 69 4.85 -2.02 -14.79
N PHE A 70 5.32 -1.95 -13.54
CA PHE A 70 5.38 -3.10 -12.64
C PHE A 70 4.80 -2.74 -11.28
N TYR A 71 3.90 -3.58 -10.77
CA TYR A 71 3.26 -3.38 -9.48
C TYR A 71 3.42 -4.61 -8.60
N ILE A 72 3.66 -4.38 -7.31
CA ILE A 72 3.49 -5.39 -6.27
C ILE A 72 2.18 -5.08 -5.54
N LEU A 73 1.21 -5.99 -5.65
CA LEU A 73 -0.13 -5.86 -5.08
C LEU A 73 -0.33 -6.86 -3.95
N ASN A 74 -0.64 -6.36 -2.76
CA ASN A 74 -0.96 -7.18 -1.60
C ASN A 74 -2.33 -7.88 -1.77
N THR A 75 -2.36 -9.19 -1.53
CA THR A 75 -3.56 -10.04 -1.66
C THR A 75 -4.58 -9.91 -0.53
N ASN A 76 -4.38 -8.96 0.40
CA ASN A 76 -5.23 -8.70 1.55
C ASN A 76 -5.34 -9.85 2.57
N LYS A 77 -4.57 -10.94 2.43
CA LYS A 77 -4.68 -12.17 3.26
C LYS A 77 -4.67 -11.93 4.76
N ARG A 78 -3.95 -10.90 5.22
CA ARG A 78 -3.88 -10.52 6.64
C ARG A 78 -5.25 -10.12 7.20
N TYR A 79 -6.08 -9.46 6.40
CA TYR A 79 -7.38 -8.95 6.81
C TYR A 79 -8.50 -9.90 6.42
N ASP A 80 -8.44 -10.48 5.22
CA ASP A 80 -9.42 -11.45 4.73
C ASP A 80 -8.75 -12.53 3.88
N LYS A 81 -8.90 -13.79 4.31
CA LYS A 81 -8.34 -14.95 3.59
C LYS A 81 -9.11 -15.26 2.30
N ASN A 82 -10.40 -14.96 2.27
CA ASN A 82 -11.23 -15.20 1.08
C ASN A 82 -10.83 -14.25 -0.05
N ASP A 83 -10.45 -13.01 0.27
CA ASP A 83 -9.92 -12.07 -0.73
C ASP A 83 -8.69 -12.63 -1.41
N HIS A 84 -7.73 -13.13 -0.62
CA HIS A 84 -6.55 -13.79 -1.16
C HIS A 84 -6.91 -15.00 -2.02
N ILE A 85 -7.76 -15.90 -1.54
CA ILE A 85 -8.18 -17.10 -2.30
C ILE A 85 -8.82 -16.70 -3.63
N ASN A 86 -9.71 -15.70 -3.63
CA ASN A 86 -10.38 -15.23 -4.84
C ASN A 86 -9.37 -14.62 -5.82
N MET A 87 -8.41 -13.82 -5.33
CA MET A 87 -7.37 -13.24 -6.18
C MET A 87 -6.52 -14.29 -6.89
N ILE A 88 -6.19 -15.38 -6.20
CA ILE A 88 -5.41 -16.49 -6.77
C ILE A 88 -6.26 -17.35 -7.71
N ASN A 89 -7.42 -17.83 -7.26
CA ASN A 89 -8.25 -18.75 -8.04
C ASN A 89 -8.81 -18.11 -9.31
N ASP A 90 -9.20 -16.82 -9.23
CA ASP A 90 -9.80 -16.12 -10.35
C ASP A 90 -8.74 -15.43 -11.23
N GLY A 91 -7.46 -15.42 -10.82
CA GLY A 91 -6.38 -14.74 -11.56
C GLY A 91 -6.59 -13.23 -11.67
N ILE A 92 -6.91 -12.57 -10.56
CA ILE A 92 -7.29 -11.14 -10.56
C ILE A 92 -6.39 -10.27 -9.68
N ALA A 93 -6.18 -9.03 -10.12
CA ALA A 93 -5.70 -7.94 -9.28
C ALA A 93 -6.91 -7.24 -8.65
N ALA A 94 -7.03 -7.25 -7.32
CA ALA A 94 -8.17 -6.66 -6.62
C ALA A 94 -7.72 -5.85 -5.40
N ALA A 95 -8.49 -4.82 -5.07
CA ALA A 95 -8.38 -4.10 -3.81
C ALA A 95 -9.75 -3.63 -3.32
N TYR A 96 -9.84 -3.41 -2.01
CA TYR A 96 -11.10 -3.28 -1.30
C TYR A 96 -11.14 -1.99 -0.51
N TYR A 97 -12.31 -1.34 -0.50
CA TYR A 97 -12.63 -0.10 0.17
C TYR A 97 -11.80 1.13 -0.26
N ALA A 98 -12.42 2.30 -0.19
CA ALA A 98 -11.70 3.55 -0.38
C ALA A 98 -10.72 3.83 0.79
N PRO A 99 -9.51 4.36 0.53
CA PRO A 99 -9.00 4.79 -0.78
C PRO A 99 -8.27 3.67 -1.57
N TRP A 100 -8.06 2.49 -0.99
CA TRP A 100 -7.16 1.48 -1.54
C TRP A 100 -7.64 0.85 -2.85
N LYS A 101 -8.96 0.70 -3.03
CA LYS A 101 -9.56 0.15 -4.27
C LYS A 101 -9.12 0.91 -5.53
N PHE A 102 -8.90 2.22 -5.43
CA PHE A 102 -8.47 3.08 -6.55
C PHE A 102 -7.03 2.81 -7.01
N ASN A 103 -6.26 1.97 -6.32
CA ASN A 103 -4.96 1.52 -6.83
C ASN A 103 -5.12 0.66 -8.08
N ILE A 104 -6.19 -0.13 -8.17
CA ILE A 104 -6.45 -1.00 -9.31
C ILE A 104 -6.67 -0.19 -10.59
N ASP A 105 -7.21 1.02 -10.47
CA ASP A 105 -7.48 1.94 -11.57
C ASP A 105 -6.20 2.47 -12.23
N LYS A 106 -5.04 2.32 -11.56
CA LYS A 106 -3.74 2.74 -12.08
C LYS A 106 -3.11 1.71 -13.02
N ILE A 107 -3.53 0.45 -12.93
CA ILE A 107 -2.98 -0.66 -13.71
C ILE A 107 -3.45 -0.50 -15.15
N LYS A 108 -2.52 -0.35 -16.09
CA LYS A 108 -2.80 -0.25 -17.51
C LYS A 108 -2.62 -1.59 -18.20
N GLN A 109 -3.11 -1.66 -19.45
CA GLN A 109 -2.92 -2.83 -20.29
C GLN A 109 -1.42 -3.13 -20.46
N GLY A 110 -1.03 -4.38 -20.18
CA GLY A 110 0.35 -4.87 -20.31
C GLY A 110 1.26 -4.58 -19.11
N ASP A 111 0.80 -3.82 -18.11
CA ASP A 111 1.56 -3.66 -16.87
C ASP A 111 1.65 -5.01 -16.13
N THR A 112 2.80 -5.33 -15.57
CA THR A 112 3.00 -6.57 -14.80
C THR A 112 2.55 -6.37 -13.36
N VAL A 113 1.72 -7.28 -12.85
CA VAL A 113 1.25 -7.27 -11.47
C VAL A 113 1.74 -8.52 -10.76
N PHE A 114 2.55 -8.34 -9.72
CA PHE A 114 2.99 -9.38 -8.80
C PHE A 114 2.04 -9.42 -7.59
N LEU A 115 1.36 -10.55 -7.37
CA LEU A 115 0.52 -10.76 -6.20
C LEU A 115 1.36 -11.16 -5.00
N TYR A 116 1.29 -10.37 -3.93
CA TYR A 116 2.08 -10.50 -2.72
C TYR A 116 1.23 -10.95 -1.53
N GLU A 117 1.66 -12.00 -0.87
CA GLU A 117 1.09 -12.51 0.36
C GLU A 117 1.92 -12.07 1.58
N ASN A 118 1.26 -11.47 2.57
CA ASN A 118 1.91 -11.07 3.83
C ASN A 118 2.56 -12.27 4.54
N GLY A 119 3.86 -12.16 4.81
CA GLY A 119 4.61 -13.20 5.54
C GLY A 119 5.14 -14.32 4.64
N VAL A 120 4.76 -14.34 3.36
CA VAL A 120 5.23 -15.34 2.39
C VAL A 120 6.10 -14.69 1.31
N GLY A 121 5.54 -13.79 0.51
CA GLY A 121 6.25 -13.23 -0.64
C GLY A 121 5.34 -13.02 -1.85
N ILE A 122 5.94 -12.84 -3.02
CA ILE A 122 5.23 -12.90 -4.31
C ILE A 122 4.84 -14.36 -4.55
N VAL A 123 3.56 -14.61 -4.76
CA VAL A 123 2.97 -15.96 -4.93
C VAL A 123 2.40 -16.18 -6.32
N ALA A 124 2.13 -15.11 -7.07
CA ALA A 124 1.65 -15.20 -8.44
C ALA A 124 1.99 -13.91 -9.20
N TYR A 125 1.87 -13.94 -10.52
CA TYR A 125 1.93 -12.74 -11.35
C TYR A 125 1.05 -12.87 -12.59
N GLY A 126 0.80 -11.74 -13.25
CA GLY A 126 0.15 -11.69 -14.56
C GLY A 126 0.17 -10.26 -15.11
N PHE A 127 -0.47 -10.04 -16.25
CA PHE A 127 -0.47 -8.74 -16.95
C PHE A 127 -1.84 -8.07 -16.84
N GLY A 128 -1.85 -6.79 -16.48
CA GLY A 128 -3.07 -5.99 -16.39
C GLY A 128 -3.77 -5.89 -17.74
N THR A 129 -5.11 -5.93 -17.73
CA THR A 129 -5.92 -5.68 -18.94
C THR A 129 -6.15 -4.19 -19.18
N GLY A 130 -6.02 -3.36 -18.16
CA GLY A 130 -6.44 -1.95 -18.18
C GLY A 130 -7.94 -1.73 -17.99
N GLU A 131 -8.72 -2.81 -17.85
CA GLU A 131 -10.18 -2.74 -17.67
C GLU A 131 -10.55 -2.94 -16.20
N VAL A 132 -11.03 -1.86 -15.56
CA VAL A 132 -11.47 -1.89 -14.17
C VAL A 132 -12.91 -2.36 -14.08
N LEU A 133 -13.11 -3.49 -13.41
CA LEU A 133 -14.41 -4.01 -13.04
C LEU A 133 -14.69 -3.72 -11.56
N LYS A 134 -15.97 -3.65 -11.20
CA LYS A 134 -16.43 -3.35 -9.85
C LYS A 134 -17.39 -4.42 -9.36
N LYS A 135 -17.29 -4.79 -8.09
CA LYS A 135 -18.25 -5.69 -7.43
C LYS A 135 -18.51 -5.28 -5.99
N GLU A 136 -19.60 -5.81 -5.45
CA GLU A 136 -19.97 -5.66 -4.05
C GLU A 136 -18.96 -6.34 -3.12
N LYS A 137 -18.74 -5.77 -1.94
CA LYS A 137 -17.98 -6.37 -0.84
C LYS A 137 -18.72 -6.11 0.48
N ASP A 138 -19.03 -7.16 1.20
CA ASP A 138 -19.74 -7.13 2.49
C ASP A 138 -21.01 -6.24 2.44
N ASP A 139 -21.89 -6.50 1.47
CA ASP A 139 -23.15 -5.77 1.21
C ASP A 139 -22.96 -4.28 0.84
N ASN A 140 -21.73 -3.84 0.54
CA ASN A 140 -21.43 -2.48 0.09
C ASN A 140 -21.13 -2.49 -1.43
N PRO A 141 -21.98 -1.86 -2.26
CA PRO A 141 -21.78 -1.80 -3.70
C PRO A 141 -20.48 -1.11 -4.10
N GLU A 142 -19.84 -1.60 -5.16
CA GLU A 142 -18.61 -1.03 -5.73
C GLU A 142 -17.42 -0.89 -4.75
N GLU A 143 -17.43 -1.59 -3.62
CA GLU A 143 -16.32 -1.56 -2.67
C GLU A 143 -15.17 -2.50 -3.02
N CYS A 144 -15.29 -3.29 -4.09
CA CYS A 144 -14.19 -4.01 -4.70
C CYS A 144 -13.96 -3.50 -6.13
N HIS A 145 -12.78 -2.96 -6.40
CA HIS A 145 -12.29 -2.75 -7.76
C HIS A 145 -11.35 -3.91 -8.10
N TYR A 146 -11.44 -4.44 -9.31
CA TYR A 146 -10.56 -5.52 -9.77
C TYR A 146 -10.30 -5.47 -11.27
N GLN A 147 -9.20 -6.06 -11.71
CA GLN A 147 -8.92 -6.39 -13.11
C GLN A 147 -8.60 -7.88 -13.24
N GLN A 148 -9.02 -8.48 -14.34
CA GLN A 148 -8.50 -9.78 -14.77
C GLN A 148 -7.02 -9.64 -15.14
N LEU A 149 -6.21 -10.65 -14.81
CA LEU A 149 -4.80 -10.70 -15.22
C LEU A 149 -4.64 -11.67 -16.40
N GLN A 150 -4.03 -11.17 -17.47
CA GLN A 150 -3.63 -11.97 -18.61
C GLN A 150 -2.39 -12.81 -18.26
N ASP A 151 -2.30 -14.00 -18.84
CA ASP A 151 -1.21 -14.97 -18.61
C ASP A 151 -0.89 -15.19 -17.12
N PHE A 152 -1.95 -15.26 -16.31
CA PHE A 152 -1.84 -15.45 -14.88
C PHE A 152 -1.09 -16.75 -14.55
N THR A 153 -0.06 -16.62 -13.72
CA THR A 153 0.82 -17.72 -13.31
C THR A 153 0.96 -17.71 -11.80
N GLU A 154 0.48 -18.77 -11.16
CA GLU A 154 0.77 -19.06 -9.75
C GLU A 154 2.16 -19.71 -9.62
N LEU A 155 2.94 -19.28 -8.63
CA LEU A 155 4.30 -19.73 -8.42
C LEU A 155 4.33 -20.95 -7.50
N GLU A 156 4.99 -22.03 -7.94
CA GLU A 156 5.24 -23.20 -7.08
C GLU A 156 6.07 -22.84 -5.85
N THR A 157 7.06 -21.95 -6.02
CA THR A 157 7.91 -21.43 -4.95
C THR A 157 7.78 -19.91 -4.86
N PRO A 158 7.20 -19.38 -3.77
CA PRO A 158 7.08 -17.93 -3.59
C PRO A 158 8.42 -17.21 -3.51
N VAL A 159 8.47 -15.97 -4.00
CA VAL A 159 9.63 -15.08 -3.86
C VAL A 159 9.46 -14.21 -2.63
N SER A 160 10.17 -14.54 -1.56
CA SER A 160 10.09 -13.82 -0.28
C SER A 160 10.49 -12.35 -0.39
N ALA A 161 10.05 -11.52 0.55
CA ALA A 161 10.43 -10.11 0.62
C ALA A 161 11.95 -9.90 0.66
N ALA A 162 12.70 -10.81 1.29
CA ALA A 162 14.16 -10.75 1.32
C ALA A 162 14.75 -11.02 -0.07
N GLN A 163 14.23 -12.02 -0.79
CA GLN A 163 14.65 -12.31 -2.18
C GLN A 163 14.29 -11.17 -3.11
N VAL A 164 13.11 -10.58 -3.00
CA VAL A 164 12.73 -9.40 -3.81
C VAL A 164 13.74 -8.26 -3.60
N LYS A 165 14.09 -7.94 -2.35
CA LYS A 165 15.10 -6.90 -2.06
C LYS A 165 16.47 -7.23 -2.64
N GLN A 166 16.87 -8.50 -2.61
CA GLN A 166 18.12 -8.97 -3.19
C GLN A 166 18.12 -8.88 -4.72
N ILE A 167 17.02 -9.27 -5.38
CA ILE A 167 16.86 -9.21 -6.84
C ILE A 167 16.90 -7.76 -7.33
N LEU A 168 16.25 -6.85 -6.61
CA LEU A 168 16.20 -5.43 -6.97
C LEU A 168 17.44 -4.65 -6.54
N ASP A 169 18.26 -5.20 -5.64
CA ASP A 169 19.41 -4.54 -5.01
C ASP A 169 19.03 -3.26 -4.24
N ARG A 170 17.89 -3.29 -3.54
CA ARG A 170 17.40 -2.16 -2.74
C ARG A 170 16.38 -2.57 -1.69
N ASN A 171 16.17 -1.68 -0.72
CA ASN A 171 15.11 -1.82 0.27
C ASN A 171 13.76 -1.38 -0.28
N LEU A 172 12.73 -2.17 0.01
CA LEU A 172 11.33 -1.86 -0.25
C LEU A 172 10.46 -2.11 0.99
N SER A 173 9.41 -1.30 1.14
CA SER A 173 8.39 -1.42 2.19
C SER A 173 7.13 -2.07 1.63
N PHE A 174 6.83 -3.30 2.06
CA PHE A 174 5.67 -4.10 1.60
C PHE A 174 4.38 -3.84 2.42
N VAL A 175 4.29 -2.68 3.07
CA VAL A 175 3.17 -2.36 3.99
C VAL A 175 1.94 -1.83 3.23
N ARG A 176 2.15 -1.23 2.05
CA ARG A 176 1.07 -0.66 1.23
C ARG A 176 0.26 -1.74 0.53
N THR A 177 -0.97 -1.40 0.15
CA THR A 177 -1.82 -2.25 -0.69
C THR A 177 -1.16 -2.51 -2.04
N MET A 178 -0.64 -1.47 -2.69
CA MET A 178 0.05 -1.60 -3.97
C MET A 178 1.27 -0.68 -4.01
N ILE A 179 2.35 -1.15 -4.64
CA ILE A 179 3.60 -0.42 -4.80
C ILE A 179 4.00 -0.50 -6.27
N SER A 180 4.27 0.64 -6.89
CA SER A 180 4.91 0.70 -8.21
C SER A 180 6.41 0.44 -8.03
N ILE A 181 7.03 -0.31 -8.94
CA ILE A 181 8.48 -0.54 -8.94
C ILE A 181 9.05 -0.31 -10.34
N ARG A 182 10.10 0.50 -10.45
CA ARG A 182 10.71 0.80 -11.76
C ARG A 182 11.50 -0.35 -12.38
N ASP A 183 12.00 -1.26 -11.55
CA ASP A 183 12.94 -2.33 -11.90
C ASP A 183 12.34 -3.74 -11.79
N GLY A 184 11.01 -3.83 -11.87
CA GLY A 184 10.26 -5.09 -11.76
C GLY A 184 10.58 -6.13 -12.83
N GLN A 185 11.14 -5.72 -13.98
CA GLN A 185 11.62 -6.66 -14.99
C GLN A 185 12.63 -7.66 -14.42
N LYS A 186 13.49 -7.26 -13.47
CA LYS A 186 14.45 -8.16 -12.82
C LYS A 186 13.76 -9.31 -12.07
N ILE A 187 12.58 -9.04 -11.50
CA ILE A 187 11.76 -10.06 -10.83
C ILE A 187 11.17 -10.98 -11.89
N LEU A 188 10.57 -10.43 -12.95
CA LEU A 188 9.97 -11.22 -14.02
C LEU A 188 11.01 -12.16 -14.67
N ASP A 189 12.19 -11.66 -15.01
CA ASP A 189 13.31 -12.44 -15.55
C ASP A 189 13.82 -13.53 -14.58
N HIS A 190 13.61 -13.35 -13.27
CA HIS A 190 13.94 -14.37 -12.27
C HIS A 190 12.89 -15.48 -12.22
N LEU A 191 11.62 -15.15 -12.49
CA LEU A 191 10.49 -16.09 -12.47
C LEU A 191 10.39 -16.93 -13.75
N THR A 192 10.82 -16.40 -14.90
CA THR A 192 10.70 -17.06 -16.21
C THR A 192 11.96 -17.83 -16.63
N LYS A 193 12.89 -18.08 -15.71
CA LYS A 193 14.10 -18.89 -15.94
C LYS A 193 13.84 -20.36 -15.63
#